data_AF-A0A1I7FEN6-F1
#
_entry.id   AF-A0A1I7FEN6-F1
#
_cell.length_a   1.000
_cell.length_b   1.000
_cell.length_c   1.000
_cell.angle_alpha   90.00
_cell.angle_beta   90.00
_cell.angle_gamma   90.00
#
_symmetry.space_group_name_H-M   'P 1'
#
loop_
_entity.id
_entity.type
_entity.pdbx_description
1 polymer ?
#
loop_
_entity_poly.entity_id
_entity_poly.type
_entity_poly.pdbx_seq_one_letter_code
_entity_poly.pdbx_strand_id
1 'polypeptide(L)'
;MEIPARQVSQVAERICLLAQMERARPEWRQPVGAAREKLGRNACSTFLIVDAQSVKNMDTAGQKGYDAGKKVSGIKRHIAVDTQGLLHTIAVTTAEVTDRKGALQALKRCKPNLKQVQSLLCDSGYIGQPFAQDVKDILDEHVTVQIAKRSELHTFKVIPKRWIVERSFAWLEKNRRLWKNCERKLNTSLQFIHLAFMALILRRS
;
A
#
# COMPACT_ATOMS: atom_id res chain seq x y z
N MET A 1 27.73 -26.44 6.44
CA MET A 1 27.80 -25.07 6.98
C MET A 1 26.42 -24.70 7.48
N GLU A 2 26.12 -25.05 8.73
CA GLU A 2 24.88 -24.68 9.38
C GLU A 2 25.04 -23.29 9.99
N ILE A 3 24.19 -22.35 9.57
CA ILE A 3 24.15 -21.03 10.18
C ILE A 3 23.52 -21.20 11.57
N PRO A 4 24.20 -20.81 12.67
CA PRO A 4 23.71 -21.07 14.02
C PRO A 4 22.38 -20.36 14.27
N ALA A 5 21.40 -21.11 14.82
CA ALA A 5 20.01 -20.66 15.05
C ALA A 5 19.88 -19.34 15.85
N ARG A 6 20.90 -18.97 16.63
CA ARG A 6 21.00 -17.69 17.36
C ARG A 6 21.03 -16.46 16.45
N GLN A 7 21.59 -16.58 15.24
CA GLN A 7 21.70 -15.43 14.33
C GLN A 7 20.37 -15.13 13.62
N VAL A 8 19.56 -16.17 13.37
CA VAL A 8 18.19 -16.03 12.81
C VAL A 8 17.23 -15.47 13.87
N SER A 9 17.41 -15.84 15.16
CA SER A 9 16.57 -15.32 16.24
C SER A 9 16.82 -13.83 16.51
N GLN A 10 18.06 -13.34 16.46
CA GLN A 10 18.37 -11.92 16.66
C GLN A 10 17.80 -11.01 15.56
N VAL A 11 17.76 -11.46 14.30
CA VAL A 11 17.14 -10.70 13.21
C VAL A 11 15.61 -10.72 13.34
N ALA A 12 15.03 -11.88 13.67
CA ALA A 12 13.59 -12.00 13.91
C ALA A 12 13.13 -11.18 15.12
N GLU A 13 13.92 -11.16 16.20
CA GLU A 13 13.67 -10.34 17.39
C GLU A 13 13.83 -8.85 17.09
N ARG A 14 14.83 -8.42 16.30
CA ARG A 14 14.95 -7.03 15.83
C ARG A 14 13.80 -6.61 14.91
N ILE A 15 13.32 -7.49 14.03
CA ILE A 15 12.12 -7.26 13.21
C ILE A 15 10.87 -7.18 14.09
N CYS A 16 10.78 -8.00 15.13
CA CYS A 16 9.67 -7.96 16.09
C CYS A 16 9.73 -6.69 16.96
N LEU A 17 10.93 -6.23 17.34
CA LEU A 17 11.15 -4.97 18.05
C LEU A 17 10.76 -3.77 17.17
N LEU A 18 11.11 -3.78 15.88
CA LEU A 18 10.64 -2.80 14.91
C LEU A 18 9.11 -2.82 14.75
N ALA A 19 8.49 -4.00 14.75
CA ALA A 19 7.03 -4.15 14.74
C ALA A 19 6.34 -3.74 16.06
N GLN A 20 7.07 -3.73 17.18
CA GLN A 20 6.59 -3.22 18.47
C GLN A 20 6.79 -1.70 18.59
N MET A 21 7.85 -1.14 18.01
CA MET A 21 8.07 0.31 17.87
C MET A 21 6.99 0.99 17.01
N GLU A 22 6.33 0.23 16.14
CA GLU A 22 5.24 0.66 15.26
C GLU A 22 3.99 1.18 16.01
N ARG A 23 3.84 0.90 17.31
CA ARG A 23 2.71 1.42 18.13
C ARG A 23 2.91 2.85 18.64
N ALA A 24 4.11 3.42 18.56
CA ALA A 24 4.44 4.63 19.30
C ALA A 24 4.96 5.82 18.49
N ARG A 25 5.18 5.73 17.16
CA ARG A 25 5.70 6.89 16.42
C ARG A 25 5.21 7.00 14.96
N PRO A 26 4.79 8.20 14.49
CA PRO A 26 4.36 8.45 13.11
C PRO A 26 5.57 8.71 12.18
N GLU A 27 6.50 7.76 12.09
CA GLU A 27 7.85 7.99 11.50
C GLU A 27 7.88 7.92 9.97
N TRP A 28 6.79 7.44 9.35
CA TRP A 28 6.66 7.31 7.90
C TRP A 28 6.73 8.64 7.13
N ARG A 29 6.55 9.78 7.80
CA ARG A 29 6.68 11.11 7.19
C ARG A 29 8.09 11.39 6.69
N GLN A 30 9.12 10.97 7.41
CA GLN A 30 10.48 11.43 7.17
C GLN A 30 11.07 10.95 5.83
N PRO A 31 11.05 9.65 5.48
CA PRO A 31 11.70 9.21 4.25
C PRO A 31 10.93 9.61 2.99
N VAL A 32 9.59 9.55 3.01
CA VAL A 32 8.76 9.93 1.85
C VAL A 32 8.77 11.44 1.65
N GLY A 33 8.64 12.22 2.73
CA GLY A 33 8.70 13.68 2.67
C GLY A 33 10.04 14.18 2.14
N ALA A 34 11.15 13.70 2.69
CA ALA A 34 12.49 14.05 2.22
C ALA A 34 12.73 13.63 0.75
N ALA A 35 12.25 12.44 0.35
CA ALA A 35 12.34 12.00 -1.04
C ALA A 35 11.55 12.91 -1.99
N ARG A 36 10.41 13.44 -1.55
CA ARG A 36 9.60 14.40 -2.34
C ARG A 36 10.29 15.75 -2.46
N GLU A 37 10.87 16.25 -1.38
CA GLU A 37 11.62 17.51 -1.38
C GLU A 37 12.83 17.45 -2.32
N LYS A 38 13.57 16.34 -2.33
CA LYS A 38 14.65 16.10 -3.30
C LYS A 38 14.18 16.14 -4.75
N LEU A 39 12.92 15.79 -5.01
CA LEU A 39 12.29 15.85 -6.34
C LEU A 39 11.61 17.21 -6.62
N GLY A 40 11.87 18.23 -5.80
CA GLY A 40 11.26 19.57 -5.94
C GLY A 40 9.77 19.59 -5.65
N ARG A 41 9.27 18.69 -4.80
CA ARG A 41 7.86 18.59 -4.39
C ARG A 41 7.70 18.88 -2.90
N ASN A 42 6.53 19.36 -2.50
CA ASN A 42 6.18 19.51 -1.08
C ASN A 42 6.27 18.16 -0.37
N ALA A 43 6.86 18.12 0.83
CA ALA A 43 7.00 16.91 1.65
C ALA A 43 5.67 16.18 1.87
N CYS A 44 4.60 16.94 2.10
CA CYS A 44 3.25 16.40 2.22
C CYS A 44 2.55 16.38 0.85
N SER A 45 1.88 15.27 0.53
CA SER A 45 1.13 15.15 -0.73
C SER A 45 -0.31 15.62 -0.56
N THR A 46 -0.81 16.38 -1.53
CA THR A 46 -2.21 16.78 -1.62
C THR A 46 -3.07 15.81 -2.43
N PHE A 47 -2.44 14.94 -3.20
CA PHE A 47 -3.11 14.00 -4.10
C PHE A 47 -2.55 12.59 -3.91
N LEU A 48 -3.44 11.60 -3.77
CA LEU A 48 -3.08 10.20 -3.71
C LEU A 48 -3.90 9.36 -4.69
N ILE A 49 -3.33 8.25 -5.12
CA ILE A 49 -3.92 7.27 -6.02
C ILE A 49 -4.02 5.97 -5.24
N VAL A 50 -5.22 5.40 -5.17
CA VAL A 50 -5.55 4.23 -4.36
C VAL A 50 -5.87 3.05 -5.28
N ASP A 51 -5.26 1.90 -5.00
CA ASP A 51 -5.57 0.65 -5.69
C ASP A 51 -5.20 -0.56 -4.82
N ALA A 52 -5.68 -1.74 -5.22
CA ALA A 52 -5.47 -3.01 -4.54
C ALA A 52 -4.96 -4.11 -5.47
N GLN A 53 -3.91 -4.81 -5.01
CA GLN A 53 -3.33 -5.96 -5.71
C GLN A 53 -3.56 -7.25 -4.93
N SER A 54 -4.14 -8.25 -5.59
CA SER A 54 -4.28 -9.61 -5.05
C SER A 54 -3.05 -10.43 -5.40
N VAL A 55 -2.50 -11.14 -4.42
CA VAL A 55 -1.24 -11.87 -4.55
C VAL A 55 -1.43 -13.31 -4.10
N LYS A 56 -0.99 -14.23 -4.94
CA LYS A 56 -1.06 -15.68 -4.66
C LYS A 56 -0.16 -16.03 -3.48
N ASN A 57 -0.67 -16.90 -2.62
CA ASN A 57 0.14 -17.49 -1.57
C ASN A 57 1.05 -18.61 -2.11
N MET A 58 2.18 -18.80 -1.43
CA MET A 58 2.94 -20.05 -1.43
C MET A 58 2.47 -20.95 -0.29
N ASP A 59 2.88 -22.21 -0.33
CA ASP A 59 2.51 -23.23 0.65
C ASP A 59 2.87 -22.84 2.10
N THR A 60 3.94 -22.08 2.28
CA THR A 60 4.40 -21.62 3.61
C THR A 60 3.52 -20.53 4.23
N ALA A 61 2.57 -19.96 3.49
CA ALA A 61 1.78 -18.83 3.95
C ALA A 61 0.69 -19.25 4.93
N GLY A 62 0.60 -18.56 6.06
CA GLY A 62 -0.26 -18.95 7.19
C GLY A 62 -1.68 -18.38 7.13
N GLN A 63 -1.89 -17.31 6.35
CA GLN A 63 -3.18 -16.64 6.23
C GLN A 63 -3.53 -16.49 4.75
N LYS A 64 -4.73 -16.93 4.38
CA LYS A 64 -5.23 -16.85 3.00
C LYS A 64 -6.72 -16.53 2.96
N GLY A 65 -7.10 -15.88 1.88
CA GLY A 65 -8.46 -15.64 1.46
C GLY A 65 -8.67 -16.04 0.02
N TYR A 66 -9.85 -15.74 -0.52
CA TYR A 66 -10.15 -15.93 -1.93
C TYR A 66 -10.77 -14.68 -2.55
N ASP A 67 -10.09 -14.14 -3.56
CA ASP A 67 -10.62 -13.09 -4.43
C ASP A 67 -11.35 -13.74 -5.60
N ALA A 68 -12.67 -13.75 -5.56
CA ALA A 68 -13.51 -14.34 -6.61
C ALA A 68 -13.38 -13.58 -7.95
N GLY A 69 -13.18 -12.26 -7.92
CA GLY A 69 -13.07 -11.44 -9.12
C GLY A 69 -11.78 -11.72 -9.89
N LYS A 70 -10.67 -11.96 -9.18
CA LYS A 70 -9.37 -12.28 -9.78
C LYS A 70 -9.04 -13.77 -9.81
N LYS A 71 -9.88 -14.61 -9.19
CA LYS A 71 -9.65 -16.05 -8.96
C LYS A 71 -8.29 -16.32 -8.29
N VAL A 72 -7.96 -15.52 -7.28
CA VAL A 72 -6.69 -15.60 -6.55
C VAL A 72 -6.93 -16.06 -5.12
N SER A 73 -6.28 -17.16 -4.73
CA SER A 73 -6.16 -17.55 -3.33
C SER A 73 -4.88 -16.94 -2.73
N GLY A 74 -5.05 -16.09 -1.71
CA GLY A 74 -3.93 -15.49 -1.01
C GLY A 74 -4.28 -14.24 -0.23
N ILE A 75 -3.52 -13.17 -0.42
CA ILE A 75 -3.66 -11.89 0.28
C ILE A 75 -3.94 -10.74 -0.68
N LYS A 76 -4.37 -9.60 -0.15
CA LYS A 76 -4.49 -8.33 -0.87
C LYS A 76 -3.62 -7.26 -0.24
N ARG A 77 -3.01 -6.43 -1.10
CA ARG A 77 -2.21 -5.26 -0.76
C ARG A 77 -2.97 -4.03 -1.20
N HIS A 78 -3.42 -3.21 -0.24
CA HIS A 78 -4.16 -1.98 -0.48
C HIS A 78 -3.20 -0.82 -0.26
N ILE A 79 -2.84 -0.09 -1.32
CA ILE A 79 -1.88 1.01 -1.22
C ILE A 79 -2.51 2.34 -1.62
N ALA A 80 -2.01 3.42 -1.03
CA ALA A 80 -2.15 4.77 -1.58
C ALA A 80 -0.77 5.35 -1.87
N VAL A 81 -0.58 5.82 -3.09
CA VAL A 81 0.68 6.43 -3.56
C VAL A 81 0.46 7.83 -4.09
N ASP A 82 1.50 8.65 -4.09
CA ASP A 82 1.45 9.98 -4.71
C ASP A 82 1.76 9.95 -6.22
N THR A 83 1.88 11.13 -6.82
CA THR A 83 2.22 11.29 -8.25
C THR A 83 3.63 10.81 -8.62
N GLN A 84 4.52 10.60 -7.64
CA GLN A 84 5.85 10.00 -7.84
C GLN A 84 5.82 8.48 -7.63
N GLY A 85 4.68 7.92 -7.23
CA GLY A 85 4.51 6.51 -6.90
C GLY A 85 5.07 6.14 -5.52
N LEU A 86 5.36 7.11 -4.66
CA LEU A 86 5.86 6.87 -3.31
C LEU A 86 4.70 6.47 -2.39
N LEU A 87 4.94 5.51 -1.50
CA LEU A 87 3.93 4.94 -0.61
C LEU A 87 3.57 5.87 0.54
N HIS A 88 2.28 6.21 0.66
CA HIS A 88 1.76 6.98 1.80
C HIS A 88 0.94 6.12 2.76
N THR A 89 0.22 5.12 2.24
CA THR A 89 -0.56 4.18 3.06
C THR A 89 -0.45 2.76 2.52
N ILE A 90 -0.52 1.78 3.43
CA ILE A 90 -0.60 0.36 3.10
C ILE A 90 -1.44 -0.38 4.14
N ALA A 91 -2.27 -1.29 3.65
CA ALA A 91 -2.84 -2.38 4.45
C ALA A 91 -2.66 -3.70 3.71
N VAL A 92 -2.41 -4.77 4.47
CA VAL A 92 -2.39 -6.14 3.95
C VAL A 92 -3.51 -6.91 4.62
N THR A 93 -4.37 -7.52 3.81
CA THR A 93 -5.52 -8.31 4.25
C THR A 93 -5.54 -9.67 3.58
N THR A 94 -6.38 -10.58 4.04
CA THR A 94 -6.77 -11.76 3.26
C THR A 94 -7.55 -11.34 2.00
N ALA A 95 -7.53 -12.17 0.96
CA ALA A 95 -7.96 -11.79 -0.39
C ALA A 95 -9.48 -11.60 -0.59
N GLU A 96 -10.31 -12.11 0.32
CA GLU A 96 -11.77 -11.93 0.33
C GLU A 96 -12.18 -10.51 0.77
N VAL A 97 -11.29 -9.80 1.48
CA VAL A 97 -11.57 -8.42 1.89
C VAL A 97 -11.71 -7.55 0.64
N THR A 98 -12.77 -6.75 0.62
CA THR A 98 -13.04 -5.86 -0.52
C THR A 98 -12.03 -4.73 -0.56
N ASP A 99 -11.73 -4.28 -1.77
CA ASP A 99 -10.73 -3.22 -2.01
C ASP A 99 -11.10 -1.93 -1.27
N ARG A 100 -12.40 -1.62 -1.19
CA ARG A 100 -12.95 -0.52 -0.38
C ARG A 100 -12.61 -0.66 1.10
N LYS A 101 -12.95 -1.80 1.73
CA LYS A 101 -12.68 -2.02 3.17
C LYS A 101 -11.18 -1.98 3.48
N GLY A 102 -10.36 -2.58 2.62
CA GLY A 102 -8.91 -2.58 2.77
C GLY A 102 -8.30 -1.19 2.63
N ALA A 103 -8.75 -0.39 1.66
CA ALA A 103 -8.32 1.00 1.52
C ALA A 103 -8.68 1.86 2.73
N LEU A 104 -9.90 1.76 3.26
CA LEU A 104 -10.30 2.47 4.47
C LEU A 104 -9.45 2.06 5.68
N GLN A 105 -9.08 0.78 5.79
CA GLN A 105 -8.17 0.32 6.82
C GLN A 105 -6.76 0.94 6.68
N ALA A 106 -6.24 1.05 5.46
CA ALA A 106 -4.95 1.70 5.19
C ALA A 106 -4.98 3.20 5.53
N LEU A 107 -6.04 3.91 5.13
CA LEU A 107 -6.24 5.33 5.42
C LEU A 107 -6.34 5.58 6.92
N LYS A 108 -7.14 4.79 7.66
CA LYS A 108 -7.29 4.91 9.12
C LYS A 108 -5.95 4.79 9.85
N ARG A 109 -5.12 3.81 9.48
CA ARG A 109 -3.81 3.57 10.11
C ARG A 109 -2.84 4.73 9.89
N CYS A 110 -2.92 5.38 8.73
CA CYS A 110 -1.98 6.42 8.33
C CYS A 110 -2.52 7.85 8.49
N LYS A 111 -3.74 8.04 9.03
CA LYS A 111 -4.41 9.35 9.19
C LYS A 111 -3.49 10.48 9.66
N PRO A 112 -2.63 10.33 10.69
CA PRO A 112 -1.76 11.41 11.16
C PRO A 112 -0.84 11.99 10.07
N ASN A 113 -0.50 11.19 9.06
CA ASN A 113 0.40 11.58 7.96
C ASN A 113 -0.34 12.18 6.76
N LEU A 114 -1.68 12.14 6.73
CA LEU A 114 -2.50 12.46 5.57
C LEU A 114 -3.22 13.80 5.68
N LYS A 115 -2.86 14.65 6.65
CA LYS A 115 -3.53 15.93 6.96
C LYS A 115 -3.62 16.94 5.82
N GLN A 116 -2.75 16.82 4.80
CA GLN A 116 -2.75 17.75 3.65
C GLN A 116 -3.36 17.13 2.40
N VAL A 117 -3.84 15.88 2.47
CA VAL A 117 -4.46 15.21 1.32
C VAL A 117 -5.80 15.87 1.04
N GLN A 118 -5.97 16.37 -0.18
CA GLN A 118 -7.20 17.04 -0.65
C GLN A 118 -7.98 16.16 -1.64
N SER A 119 -7.32 15.20 -2.29
CA SER A 119 -7.94 14.39 -3.33
C SER A 119 -7.39 12.96 -3.39
N LEU A 120 -8.30 12.00 -3.54
CA LEU A 120 -7.99 10.60 -3.81
C LEU A 120 -8.50 10.21 -5.19
N LEU A 121 -7.65 9.59 -6.01
CA LEU A 121 -8.05 8.95 -7.26
C LEU A 121 -8.16 7.45 -7.06
N CYS A 122 -9.32 6.88 -7.35
CA CYS A 122 -9.61 5.46 -7.20
C CYS A 122 -10.18 4.89 -8.50
N ASP A 123 -10.05 3.57 -8.72
CA ASP A 123 -10.71 2.91 -9.85
C ASP A 123 -12.24 2.83 -9.65
N SER A 124 -12.95 2.50 -10.71
CA SER A 124 -14.35 2.08 -10.75
C SER A 124 -14.71 0.99 -9.73
N GLY A 125 -13.77 0.17 -9.24
CA GLY A 125 -14.03 -0.76 -8.14
C GLY A 125 -14.40 -0.08 -6.80
N TYR A 126 -14.09 1.21 -6.65
CA TYR A 126 -14.34 2.01 -5.45
C TYR A 126 -15.63 2.84 -5.54
N ILE A 127 -16.53 2.51 -6.46
CA ILE A 127 -17.80 3.22 -6.63
C ILE A 127 -18.67 3.15 -5.37
N GLY A 128 -19.29 4.29 -5.05
CA GLY A 128 -20.39 4.42 -4.09
C GLY A 128 -20.23 5.66 -3.20
N GLN A 129 -21.35 6.35 -2.95
CA GLN A 129 -21.46 7.39 -1.93
C GLN A 129 -20.92 6.94 -0.55
N PRO A 130 -21.13 5.69 -0.10
CA PRO A 130 -20.62 5.25 1.21
C PRO A 130 -19.09 5.31 1.31
N PHE A 131 -18.35 4.94 0.25
CA PHE A 131 -16.89 4.96 0.31
C PHE A 131 -16.35 6.40 0.35
N ALA A 132 -16.94 7.30 -0.43
CA ALA A 132 -16.56 8.72 -0.38
C ALA A 132 -16.83 9.34 1.00
N GLN A 133 -17.96 8.99 1.63
CA GLN A 133 -18.27 9.44 2.98
C GLN A 133 -17.31 8.86 4.01
N ASP A 134 -17.06 7.55 3.99
CA ASP A 134 -16.10 6.91 4.90
C ASP A 134 -14.70 7.55 4.79
N VAL A 135 -14.27 7.91 3.57
CA VAL A 135 -13.00 8.61 3.35
C VAL A 135 -13.00 9.98 4.03
N LYS A 136 -14.08 10.75 3.92
CA LYS A 136 -14.22 12.05 4.56
C LYS A 136 -14.22 11.94 6.08
N ASP A 137 -14.93 10.95 6.62
CA ASP A 137 -14.96 10.68 8.06
C ASP A 137 -13.57 10.34 8.61
N ILE A 138 -12.74 9.67 7.80
CA ILE A 138 -11.37 9.32 8.16
C ILE A 138 -10.43 10.51 8.00
N LEU A 139 -10.40 11.16 6.84
CA LEU A 139 -9.37 12.13 6.49
C LEU A 139 -9.76 13.55 6.87
N ASP A 140 -10.88 14.04 6.34
CA ASP A 140 -11.62 15.26 6.67
C ASP A 140 -12.64 15.57 5.54
N GLU A 141 -13.62 16.45 5.79
CA GLU A 141 -14.68 16.80 4.82
C GLU A 141 -14.18 17.44 3.51
N HIS A 142 -12.99 18.06 3.54
CA HIS A 142 -12.41 18.71 2.36
C HIS A 142 -11.86 17.72 1.32
N VAL A 143 -11.77 16.42 1.65
CA VAL A 143 -11.21 15.42 0.74
C VAL A 143 -12.22 15.02 -0.33
N THR A 144 -11.81 15.15 -1.58
CA THR A 144 -12.60 14.72 -2.74
C THR A 144 -12.15 13.34 -3.24
N VAL A 145 -13.07 12.39 -3.37
CA VAL A 145 -12.81 11.09 -4.01
C VAL A 145 -13.19 11.16 -5.49
N GLN A 146 -12.19 11.08 -6.35
CA GLN A 146 -12.32 11.04 -7.80
C GLN A 146 -12.30 9.59 -8.27
N ILE A 147 -13.33 9.19 -9.03
CA ILE A 147 -13.40 7.86 -9.61
C ILE A 147 -12.91 7.93 -11.06
N ALA A 148 -11.84 7.20 -11.35
CA ALA A 148 -11.35 6.95 -12.69
C ALA A 148 -12.37 6.10 -13.46
N LYS A 149 -13.28 6.75 -14.20
CA LYS A 149 -14.19 6.09 -15.14
C LYS A 149 -13.58 6.03 -16.53
N ARG A 150 -13.74 4.90 -17.23
CA ARG A 150 -13.56 4.85 -18.69
C ARG A 150 -14.81 5.47 -19.31
N SER A 151 -14.65 6.60 -20.00
CA SER A 151 -15.76 7.27 -20.70
C SER A 151 -16.18 6.56 -21.98
N GLU A 152 -15.29 5.77 -22.58
CA GLU A 152 -15.52 5.03 -23.83
C GLU A 152 -14.96 3.61 -23.70
N LEU A 153 -15.83 2.59 -23.80
CA LEU A 153 -15.43 1.18 -23.69
C LEU A 153 -14.74 0.66 -24.97
N HIS A 154 -14.92 1.34 -26.10
CA HIS A 154 -14.45 0.92 -27.42
C HIS A 154 -13.16 1.62 -27.88
N THR A 155 -12.70 2.63 -27.14
CA THR A 155 -11.47 3.38 -27.43
C THR A 155 -10.48 3.18 -26.30
N PHE A 156 -9.26 2.72 -26.60
CA PHE A 156 -8.19 2.69 -25.61
C PHE A 156 -7.76 4.13 -25.29
N LYS A 157 -8.31 4.68 -24.20
CA LYS A 157 -7.90 5.98 -23.66
C LYS A 157 -7.15 5.78 -22.35
N VAL A 158 -5.90 6.24 -22.30
CA VAL A 158 -5.10 6.20 -21.07
C VAL A 158 -5.77 7.09 -20.03
N ILE A 159 -6.18 6.49 -18.91
CA ILE A 159 -6.68 7.26 -17.76
C ILE A 159 -5.48 7.97 -17.13
N PRO A 160 -5.47 9.31 -17.07
CA PRO A 160 -4.34 10.05 -16.53
C PRO A 160 -4.05 9.58 -15.10
N LYS A 161 -2.77 9.35 -14.79
CA LYS A 161 -2.23 9.05 -13.46
C LYS A 161 -2.51 7.65 -12.87
N ARG A 162 -3.45 6.84 -13.38
CA ARG A 162 -3.70 5.48 -12.84
C ARG A 162 -2.47 4.57 -12.94
N TRP A 163 -1.74 4.65 -14.05
CA TRP A 163 -0.54 3.83 -14.29
C TRP A 163 0.55 3.99 -13.21
N ILE A 164 0.50 5.07 -12.41
CA ILE A 164 1.49 5.34 -11.36
C ILE A 164 1.40 4.29 -10.24
N VAL A 165 0.18 3.96 -9.78
CA VAL A 165 0.01 2.95 -8.71
C VAL A 165 0.29 1.54 -9.21
N GLU A 166 -0.06 1.25 -10.46
CA GLU A 166 0.30 -0.01 -11.13
C GLU A 166 1.82 -0.18 -11.23
N ARG A 167 2.53 0.88 -11.60
CA ARG A 167 4.00 0.90 -11.60
C ARG A 167 4.58 0.68 -10.20
N SER A 168 3.96 1.23 -9.15
CA SER A 168 4.37 0.97 -7.77
C SER A 168 4.19 -0.50 -7.38
N PHE A 169 3.11 -1.15 -7.82
CA PHE A 169 2.96 -2.61 -7.67
C PHE A 169 4.04 -3.38 -8.45
N ALA A 170 4.36 -2.98 -9.68
CA ALA A 170 5.43 -3.60 -10.45
C ALA A 170 6.80 -3.53 -9.74
N TRP A 171 7.07 -2.47 -8.96
CA TRP A 171 8.28 -2.42 -8.12
C TRP A 171 8.27 -3.45 -6.99
N LEU A 172 7.10 -3.73 -6.41
CA LEU A 172 6.97 -4.80 -5.41
C LEU A 172 7.17 -6.18 -6.03
N GLU A 173 6.66 -6.42 -7.24
CA GLU A 173 6.86 -7.69 -7.95
C GLU A 173 8.33 -7.94 -8.32
N LYS A 174 9.11 -6.88 -8.59
CA LYS A 174 10.56 -6.99 -8.79
C LYS A 174 11.31 -7.41 -7.52
N ASN A 175 10.71 -7.31 -6.33
CA ASN A 175 11.29 -7.86 -5.12
C ASN A 175 10.90 -9.35 -5.02
N ARG A 176 11.87 -10.25 -5.18
CA ARG A 176 11.65 -11.72 -5.17
C ARG A 176 10.87 -12.20 -3.94
N ARG A 177 11.04 -11.55 -2.78
CA ARG A 177 10.31 -11.89 -1.55
C ARG A 177 8.82 -11.56 -1.62
N LEU A 178 8.43 -10.59 -2.45
CA LEU A 178 7.08 -10.05 -2.57
C LEU A 178 6.37 -10.44 -3.87
N TRP A 179 6.99 -11.20 -4.78
CA TRP A 179 6.26 -11.77 -5.94
C TRP A 179 5.04 -12.56 -5.44
N LYS A 180 5.26 -13.54 -4.56
CA LYS A 180 4.19 -14.30 -3.90
C LYS A 180 4.22 -14.04 -2.40
N ASN A 181 3.11 -14.28 -1.73
CA ASN A 181 3.10 -14.22 -0.28
C ASN A 181 3.59 -15.56 0.28
N CYS A 182 4.74 -15.54 0.95
CA CYS A 182 5.30 -16.70 1.65
C CYS A 182 5.15 -16.59 3.17
N GLU A 183 4.53 -15.51 3.67
CA GLU A 183 4.58 -15.14 5.08
C GLU A 183 3.48 -15.80 5.90
N ARG A 184 3.83 -16.21 7.12
CA ARG A 184 2.87 -16.80 8.08
C ARG A 184 1.89 -15.78 8.66
N LYS A 185 2.32 -14.52 8.81
CA LYS A 185 1.53 -13.42 9.37
C LYS A 185 1.40 -12.30 8.34
N LEU A 186 0.21 -11.70 8.21
CA LEU A 186 0.01 -10.53 7.34
C LEU A 186 0.94 -9.37 7.72
N ASN A 187 1.23 -9.18 9.01
CA ASN A 187 2.12 -8.12 9.46
C ASN A 187 3.55 -8.29 8.93
N THR A 188 4.03 -9.53 8.78
CA THR A 188 5.36 -9.77 8.20
C THR A 188 5.39 -9.37 6.72
N SER A 189 4.33 -9.68 5.96
CA SER A 189 4.22 -9.20 4.58
C SER A 189 4.12 -7.68 4.50
N LEU A 190 3.42 -7.04 5.45
CA LEU A 190 3.34 -5.58 5.55
C LEU A 190 4.73 -4.96 5.71
N GLN A 191 5.54 -5.47 6.64
CA GLN A 191 6.89 -4.98 6.88
C GLN A 191 7.82 -5.14 5.67
N PHE A 192 7.72 -6.26 4.93
CA PHE A 192 8.51 -6.42 3.71
C PHE A 192 8.14 -5.41 2.62
N ILE A 193 6.86 -5.03 2.49
CA ILE A 193 6.42 -3.98 1.55
C ILE A 193 7.04 -2.63 1.96
N HIS A 194 6.99 -2.31 3.24
CA HIS A 194 7.63 -1.11 3.80
C HIS A 194 9.14 -1.07 3.49
N LEU A 195 9.86 -2.15 3.76
CA LEU A 195 11.29 -2.27 3.43
C LEU A 195 11.56 -2.12 1.93
N ALA A 196 10.69 -2.68 1.07
CA ALA A 196 10.84 -2.55 -0.38
C ALA A 196 10.73 -1.09 -0.85
N PHE A 197 9.78 -0.32 -0.30
CA PHE A 197 9.64 1.11 -0.60
C PHE A 197 10.77 1.95 0.01
N MET A 198 11.27 1.62 1.20
CA MET A 198 12.46 2.28 1.75
C MET A 198 13.68 2.06 0.87
N ALA A 199 13.94 0.81 0.44
CA ALA A 199 15.03 0.50 -0.47
C ALA A 199 14.88 1.17 -1.84
N LEU A 200 13.64 1.42 -2.29
CA LEU A 200 13.36 2.18 -3.50
C LEU A 200 13.73 3.66 -3.32
N ILE A 201 13.34 4.27 -2.20
CA ILE A 201 13.66 5.67 -1.88
C ILE A 201 15.18 5.86 -1.78
N LEU A 202 15.87 4.96 -1.06
CA LEU A 202 17.33 5.04 -0.89
C LEU A 202 18.09 4.92 -2.22
N ARG A 203 17.61 4.09 -3.15
CA ARG A 203 18.23 3.94 -4.49
C ARG A 203 18.01 5.13 -5.42
N ARG A 204 17.05 6.01 -5.09
CA ARG A 204 16.72 7.22 -5.86
C ARG A 204 17.25 8.49 -5.21
N SER A 205 17.84 8.36 -4.02
CA SER A 205 18.25 9.44 -3.13
C SER A 205 19.67 9.90 -3.39
#